data_AF-A0A973JET8-F1
#
_entry.id   AF-A0A973JET8-F1
#
_cell.length_a   1.000
_cell.length_b   1.000
_cell.length_c   1.000
_cell.angle_alpha   90.00
_cell.angle_beta   90.00
_cell.angle_gamma   90.00
#
_symmetry.space_group_name_H-M   'P 1'
#
loop_
_entity.id
_entity.type
_entity.pdbx_description
1 polymer ?
#
loop_
_entity_poly.entity_id
_entity_poly.type
_entity_poly.pdbx_seq_one_letter_code
_entity_poly.pdbx_strand_id
1 'polypeptide(L)'
;MSNSELPDSRPESNVSKIAGMSAAERMLLEKRFEASRSLTGTSGPGLMSRPKIIPLSYAQQRLWFIEQWEAGKSPGLYNIPEAWWLEGPLERDRLQYACNCLIARHEALRTAFVSTDGQPRQEIRSDLSVELPV
;
A
#
# COMPACT_ATOMS: atom_id res chain seq x y z
N MET A 1 10.81 -41.63 40.80
CA MET A 1 11.15 -40.98 39.51
C MET A 1 9.85 -40.42 38.94
N SER A 2 9.49 -39.19 39.30
CA SER A 2 8.31 -38.49 38.77
C SER A 2 8.78 -37.53 37.69
N ASN A 3 8.40 -37.78 36.44
CA ASN A 3 8.52 -36.78 35.39
C ASN A 3 7.31 -35.85 35.48
N SER A 4 7.57 -34.63 35.92
CA SER A 4 6.67 -33.49 35.86
C SER A 4 6.56 -33.07 34.39
N GLU A 5 5.39 -33.31 33.78
CA GLU A 5 5.05 -32.79 32.46
C GLU A 5 5.07 -31.25 32.48
N LEU A 6 5.88 -30.66 31.59
CA LEU A 6 5.80 -29.25 31.26
C LEU A 6 4.46 -28.99 30.54
N PRO A 7 3.74 -27.90 30.85
CA PRO A 7 2.55 -27.54 30.09
C PRO A 7 2.93 -27.16 28.64
N ASP A 8 2.38 -27.90 27.67
CA ASP A 8 2.37 -27.61 26.23
C ASP A 8 1.74 -26.23 26.02
N SER A 9 2.58 -25.20 26.09
CA SER A 9 2.21 -23.81 25.83
C SER A 9 2.18 -23.61 24.32
N ARG A 10 1.23 -24.28 23.63
CA ARG A 10 0.87 -23.87 22.28
C ARG A 10 0.40 -22.42 22.37
N PRO A 11 1.05 -21.47 21.67
CA PRO A 11 0.49 -20.13 21.58
C PRO A 11 -0.88 -20.27 20.93
N GLU A 12 -1.91 -19.80 21.62
CA GLU A 12 -3.29 -19.88 21.20
C GLU A 12 -3.42 -19.53 19.72
N SER A 13 -4.15 -20.39 19.03
CA SER A 13 -4.47 -20.28 17.63
C SER A 13 -4.89 -18.84 17.29
N ASN A 14 -4.10 -18.16 16.46
CA ASN A 14 -4.44 -16.86 15.85
C ASN A 14 -5.79 -16.86 15.09
N VAL A 15 -6.45 -18.02 14.99
CA VAL A 15 -7.81 -18.23 14.49
C VAL A 15 -8.86 -17.47 15.33
N SER A 16 -8.64 -17.27 16.63
CA SER A 16 -9.61 -16.58 17.51
C SER A 16 -9.65 -15.05 17.34
N LYS A 17 -8.75 -14.45 16.53
CA LYS A 17 -8.79 -13.02 16.15
C LYS A 17 -9.40 -12.76 14.76
N ILE A 18 -9.87 -13.80 14.06
CA ILE A 18 -10.44 -13.70 12.70
C ILE A 18 -11.98 -13.46 12.73
N ALA A 19 -12.56 -13.32 13.93
CA ALA A 19 -14.01 -13.22 14.15
C ALA A 19 -14.62 -11.81 13.88
N GLY A 20 -14.07 -11.07 12.92
CA GLY A 20 -14.58 -9.75 12.52
C GLY A 20 -14.44 -9.45 11.03
N MET A 21 -14.23 -10.47 10.19
CA MET A 21 -13.82 -10.23 8.81
C MET A 21 -14.95 -9.82 7.86
N SER A 22 -14.76 -8.70 7.16
CA SER A 22 -15.63 -8.25 6.05
C SER A 22 -15.25 -8.92 4.72
N ALA A 23 -16.09 -8.77 3.68
CA ALA A 23 -15.91 -9.40 2.37
C ALA A 23 -14.52 -9.16 1.73
N ALA A 24 -13.87 -8.04 2.03
CA ALA A 24 -12.54 -7.69 1.53
C ALA A 24 -11.43 -8.65 2.03
N GLU A 25 -11.53 -9.14 3.25
CA GLU A 25 -10.54 -10.05 3.83
C GLU A 25 -10.66 -11.48 3.28
N ARG A 26 -11.91 -11.92 3.01
CA ARG A 26 -12.16 -13.20 2.31
C ARG A 26 -11.59 -13.17 0.89
N MET A 27 -11.75 -12.05 0.19
CA MET A 27 -11.17 -11.85 -1.14
C MET A 27 -9.63 -11.86 -1.13
N LEU A 28 -9.00 -11.34 -0.07
CA LEU A 28 -7.54 -11.28 0.05
C LEU A 28 -6.93 -12.69 0.29
N LEU A 29 -7.65 -13.55 1.02
CA LEU A 29 -7.24 -14.94 1.24
C LEU A 29 -7.40 -15.81 -0.02
N GLU A 30 -8.50 -15.61 -0.75
CA GLU A 30 -8.81 -16.36 -1.97
C GLU A 30 -7.84 -16.03 -3.11
N LYS A 31 -7.51 -14.74 -3.29
CA LYS A 31 -6.52 -14.30 -4.30
C LYS A 31 -5.10 -14.82 -4.06
N ARG A 32 -4.78 -15.25 -2.83
CA ARG A 32 -3.48 -15.88 -2.50
C ARG A 32 -3.34 -17.28 -3.09
N PHE A 33 -4.45 -17.98 -3.36
CA PHE A 33 -4.45 -19.32 -3.95
C PHE A 33 -4.40 -19.31 -5.48
N GLU A 34 -5.03 -18.33 -6.13
CA GLU A 34 -5.08 -18.25 -7.61
C GLU A 34 -3.77 -17.76 -8.23
N ALA A 35 -3.11 -16.78 -7.62
CA ALA A 35 -1.87 -16.20 -8.15
C ALA A 35 -0.69 -17.19 -8.20
N SER A 36 -0.67 -18.20 -7.32
CA SER A 36 0.32 -19.28 -7.31
C SER A 36 0.14 -20.27 -8.48
N ARG A 37 -1.09 -20.36 -9.03
CA ARG A 37 -1.44 -21.39 -10.03
C ARG A 37 -1.27 -20.96 -11.49
N SER A 38 -0.96 -19.68 -11.75
CA SER A 38 -0.95 -19.11 -13.11
C SER A 38 0.42 -18.63 -13.60
N LEU A 39 1.53 -19.08 -13.00
CA LEU A 39 2.88 -18.79 -13.50
C LEU A 39 3.31 -19.76 -14.62
N THR A 40 2.51 -19.84 -15.69
CA THR A 40 2.93 -20.46 -16.96
C THR A 40 2.37 -19.64 -18.12
N GLY A 41 3.11 -18.62 -18.51
CA GLY A 41 2.72 -17.75 -19.62
C GLY A 41 3.66 -16.55 -19.76
N THR A 42 4.85 -16.77 -20.32
CA THR A 42 5.79 -15.71 -20.65
C THR A 42 5.30 -14.97 -21.90
N SER A 43 4.35 -14.06 -21.74
CA SER A 43 4.08 -13.01 -22.74
C SER A 43 4.87 -11.77 -22.34
N GLY A 44 5.77 -11.32 -23.23
CA GLY A 44 6.48 -10.05 -23.07
C GLY A 44 5.51 -8.87 -22.96
N PRO A 45 5.95 -7.70 -22.45
CA PRO A 45 5.06 -6.56 -22.24
C PRO A 45 4.63 -5.99 -23.59
N GLY A 46 3.54 -6.51 -24.15
CA GLY A 46 2.79 -5.83 -25.20
C GLY A 46 2.22 -4.52 -24.63
N LEU A 47 1.92 -3.56 -25.50
CA LEU A 47 1.12 -2.38 -25.14
C LEU A 47 -0.28 -2.85 -24.71
N MET A 48 -0.40 -3.31 -23.47
CA MET A 48 -1.69 -3.58 -22.85
C MET A 48 -2.35 -2.23 -22.62
N SER A 49 -3.52 -2.03 -23.22
CA SER A 49 -4.36 -0.88 -22.94
C SER A 49 -4.63 -0.82 -21.45
N ARG A 50 -4.29 0.30 -20.82
CA ARG A 50 -4.48 0.47 -19.38
C ARG A 50 -5.97 0.29 -19.04
N PRO A 51 -6.31 -0.58 -18.06
CA PRO A 51 -7.70 -0.79 -17.70
C PRO A 51 -8.31 0.49 -17.13
N LYS A 52 -9.61 0.70 -17.40
CA LYS A 52 -10.38 1.84 -16.88
C LYS A 52 -10.40 1.88 -15.34
N ILE A 53 -10.34 0.70 -14.72
CA ILE A 53 -10.26 0.53 -13.27
C ILE A 53 -8.94 -0.16 -12.96
N ILE A 54 -8.12 0.49 -12.12
CA ILE A 54 -6.81 -0.02 -11.75
C ILE A 54 -6.91 -0.56 -10.32
N PRO A 55 -6.88 -1.89 -10.12
CA PRO A 55 -6.90 -2.45 -8.78
C PRO A 55 -5.61 -2.13 -8.04
N LEU A 56 -5.65 -2.10 -6.71
CA LEU A 56 -4.44 -2.07 -5.89
C LEU A 56 -3.69 -3.40 -6.03
N SER A 57 -2.36 -3.34 -6.02
CA SER A 57 -1.52 -4.51 -5.80
C SER A 57 -1.79 -5.09 -4.41
N TYR A 58 -1.41 -6.35 -4.19
CA TYR A 58 -1.60 -7.01 -2.90
C TYR A 58 -0.93 -6.24 -1.73
N ALA A 59 0.30 -5.77 -1.95
CA ALA A 59 1.01 -4.97 -0.96
C ALA A 59 0.29 -3.65 -0.66
N GLN A 60 -0.23 -2.98 -1.70
CA GLN A 60 -1.04 -1.77 -1.54
C GLN A 60 -2.35 -2.05 -0.79
N GLN A 61 -3.07 -3.14 -1.09
CA GLN A 61 -4.30 -3.52 -0.38
C GLN A 61 -4.05 -3.76 1.11
N ARG A 62 -2.94 -4.43 1.45
CA ARG A 62 -2.55 -4.66 2.85
C ARG A 62 -2.30 -3.35 3.59
N LEU A 63 -1.51 -2.43 3.02
CA LEU A 63 -1.24 -1.14 3.66
C LEU A 63 -2.50 -0.29 3.77
N TRP A 64 -3.32 -0.25 2.72
CA TRP A 64 -4.61 0.43 2.74
C TRP A 64 -5.53 -0.10 3.86
N PHE A 65 -5.62 -1.42 4.02
CA PHE A 65 -6.39 -2.03 5.10
C PHE A 65 -5.88 -1.62 6.47
N ILE A 66 -4.56 -1.66 6.69
CA ILE A 66 -3.98 -1.27 7.99
C ILE A 66 -4.28 0.21 8.28
N GLU A 67 -4.15 1.09 7.29
CA GLU A 67 -4.49 2.51 7.44
C GLU A 67 -5.97 2.72 7.78
N GLN A 68 -6.90 1.99 7.16
CA GLN A 68 -8.32 2.06 7.49
C GLN A 68 -8.63 1.51 8.89
N TRP A 69 -7.93 0.46 9.32
CA TRP A 69 -8.13 -0.18 10.63
C TRP A 69 -7.57 0.66 11.79
N GLU A 70 -6.42 1.29 11.58
CA GLU A 70 -5.72 2.14 12.54
C GLU A 70 -6.18 3.62 12.45
N ALA A 71 -7.15 3.93 11.60
CA ALA A 71 -7.63 5.29 11.37
C ALA A 71 -7.97 5.98 12.71
N GLY A 72 -7.14 6.96 13.09
CA GLY A 72 -7.27 7.75 14.32
C GLY A 72 -6.47 7.26 15.53
N LYS A 73 -5.89 6.05 15.50
CA LYS A 73 -5.07 5.50 16.60
C LYS A 73 -3.59 5.78 16.43
N SER A 74 -3.08 5.60 15.21
CA SER A 74 -1.65 5.70 14.91
C SER A 74 -1.42 6.41 13.57
N PRO A 75 -1.80 7.70 13.45
CA PRO A 75 -1.66 8.43 12.19
C PRO A 75 -0.19 8.47 11.75
N GLY A 76 0.07 8.09 10.49
CA GLY A 76 1.40 8.14 9.89
C GLY A 76 2.33 6.98 10.24
N LEU A 77 1.82 5.85 10.76
CA LEU A 77 2.62 4.66 11.10
C LEU A 77 3.49 4.15 9.92
N TYR A 78 3.04 4.36 8.69
CA TYR A 78 3.75 3.95 7.46
C TYR A 78 4.40 5.10 6.69
N ASN A 79 4.53 6.29 7.30
CA ASN A 79 5.33 7.36 6.72
C ASN A 79 6.82 7.04 6.84
N ILE A 80 7.57 7.30 5.77
CA ILE A 80 9.03 7.19 5.75
C ILE A 80 9.58 8.62 5.62
N PRO A 81 9.71 9.38 6.73
CA PRO A 81 10.22 10.73 6.69
C PRO A 81 11.73 10.72 6.43
N GLU A 82 12.19 11.64 5.58
CA GLU A 82 13.60 11.89 5.31
C GLU A 82 13.87 13.39 5.40
N ALA A 83 15.05 13.76 5.88
CA ALA A 83 15.47 15.16 6.02
C ALA A 83 16.94 15.32 5.58
N TRP A 84 17.23 16.40 4.86
CA TRP A 84 18.55 16.67 4.31
C TRP A 84 19.04 18.06 4.71
N TRP A 85 20.35 18.16 4.97
CA TRP A 85 21.04 19.43 5.13
C TRP A 85 21.62 19.85 3.78
N LEU A 86 21.20 21.01 3.30
CA LEU A 86 21.69 21.59 2.05
C LEU A 86 22.56 22.79 2.38
N GLU A 87 23.79 22.79 1.87
CA GLU A 87 24.74 23.90 2.05
C GLU A 87 24.79 24.75 0.78
N GLY A 88 24.78 26.08 0.96
CA GLY A 88 24.85 27.04 -0.14
C GLY A 88 23.51 27.69 -0.49
N PRO A 89 23.47 28.47 -1.60
CA PRO A 89 22.27 29.19 -2.00
C PRO A 89 21.19 28.22 -2.50
N LEU A 90 20.09 28.12 -1.76
CA LEU A 90 18.91 27.35 -2.16
C LEU A 90 17.87 28.26 -2.80
N GLU A 91 17.64 28.08 -4.11
CA GLU A 91 16.55 28.74 -4.82
C GLU A 91 15.26 27.92 -4.67
N ARG A 92 14.34 28.38 -3.80
CA ARG A 92 13.07 27.70 -3.51
C ARG A 92 12.28 27.35 -4.76
N ASP A 93 12.16 28.28 -5.70
CA ASP A 93 11.35 28.08 -6.91
C ASP A 93 11.93 26.98 -7.82
N ARG A 94 13.26 26.84 -7.85
CA ARG A 94 13.92 25.74 -8.56
C ARG A 94 13.71 24.40 -7.86
N LEU A 95 13.77 24.36 -6.53
CA LEU A 95 13.48 23.14 -5.77
C LEU A 95 12.02 22.70 -5.98
N GLN A 96 11.07 23.64 -5.89
CA GLN A 96 9.66 23.37 -6.14
C GLN A 96 9.43 22.86 -7.57
N TYR A 97 10.07 23.48 -8.56
CA TYR A 97 10.02 23.01 -9.94
C TYR A 97 10.56 21.57 -10.10
N ALA A 98 11.69 21.26 -9.47
CA ALA A 98 12.28 19.92 -9.50
C ALA A 98 11.37 18.88 -8.85
N CYS A 99 10.78 19.18 -7.68
CA CYS A 99 9.79 18.31 -7.03
C CYS A 99 8.57 18.07 -7.93
N ASN A 100 8.02 19.12 -8.55
CA ASN A 100 6.87 18.99 -9.44
C ASN A 100 7.21 18.21 -10.72
N CYS A 101 8.45 18.30 -11.24
CA CYS A 101 8.93 17.43 -12.32
C CYS A 101 8.92 15.96 -11.92
N LEU A 102 9.35 15.62 -10.70
CA LEU A 102 9.30 14.25 -10.19
C LEU A 102 7.85 13.76 -10.06
N ILE A 103 6.96 14.58 -9.52
CA ILE A 103 5.54 14.23 -9.39
C ILE A 103 4.92 13.97 -10.76
N ALA A 104 5.15 14.84 -11.75
CA ALA A 104 4.66 14.65 -13.11
C ALA A 104 5.16 13.33 -13.73
N ARG A 105 6.46 13.03 -13.57
CA ARG A 105 7.12 11.82 -14.10
C ARG A 105 6.60 10.53 -13.45
N HIS A 106 6.30 10.52 -12.16
CA HIS A 106 5.98 9.31 -11.41
C HIS A 106 4.49 9.21 -11.08
N GLU A 107 3.78 8.29 -11.75
CA GLU A 107 2.35 8.04 -11.48
C GLU A 107 2.07 7.74 -10.01
N ALA A 108 2.95 7.00 -9.35
CA ALA A 108 2.81 6.65 -7.93
C ALA A 108 2.68 7.87 -7.01
N LEU A 109 3.35 8.99 -7.34
CA LEU A 109 3.27 10.24 -6.58
C LEU A 109 1.96 11.01 -6.83
N ARG A 110 1.19 10.60 -7.85
CA ARG A 110 -0.09 11.19 -8.28
C ARG A 110 -1.27 10.24 -8.06
N THR A 111 -1.04 9.11 -7.39
CA THR A 111 -2.07 8.10 -7.14
C THR A 111 -2.78 8.37 -5.83
N ALA A 112 -4.10 8.48 -5.87
CA ALA A 112 -4.97 8.37 -4.71
C ALA A 112 -5.56 6.95 -4.63
N PHE A 113 -5.74 6.44 -3.41
CA PHE A 113 -6.49 5.21 -3.17
C PHE A 113 -7.90 5.56 -2.71
N VAL A 114 -8.89 5.23 -3.54
CA VAL A 114 -10.30 5.54 -3.26
C VAL A 114 -11.09 4.25 -3.09
N SER A 115 -12.07 4.25 -2.19
CA SER A 115 -13.02 3.14 -2.04
C SER A 115 -14.27 3.45 -2.85
N THR A 116 -14.72 2.53 -3.70
CA THR A 116 -16.01 2.63 -4.38
C THR A 116 -16.66 1.27 -4.40
N ASP A 117 -17.93 1.23 -4.00
CA ASP A 117 -18.68 -0.02 -3.82
C ASP A 117 -17.97 -1.02 -2.90
N GLY A 118 -17.25 -0.50 -1.89
CA GLY A 118 -16.50 -1.30 -0.92
C GLY A 118 -15.18 -1.89 -1.46
N GLN A 119 -14.76 -1.55 -2.68
CA GLN A 119 -13.52 -2.03 -3.28
C GLN A 119 -12.50 -0.90 -3.43
N PRO A 120 -11.25 -1.08 -2.95
CA PRO A 120 -10.21 -0.08 -3.14
C PRO A 120 -9.71 -0.09 -4.58
N ARG A 121 -9.54 1.10 -5.17
CA ARG A 121 -8.97 1.29 -6.51
C ARG A 121 -7.94 2.43 -6.52
N GLN A 122 -7.05 2.38 -7.50
CA GLN A 122 -6.08 3.43 -7.77
C GLN A 122 -6.68 4.46 -8.71
N GLU A 123 -6.65 5.73 -8.30
CA GLU A 123 -7.01 6.88 -9.12
C GLU A 123 -5.75 7.71 -9.36
N ILE A 124 -5.22 7.62 -10.58
CA ILE A 124 -3.99 8.32 -10.97
C ILE A 124 -4.40 9.64 -11.59
N ARG A 125 -4.13 10.74 -10.89
CA ARG A 125 -4.44 12.09 -11.35
C ARG A 125 -3.53 12.44 -12.52
N SER A 126 -4.06 13.01 -13.60
CA SER A 126 -3.25 13.38 -14.78
C SER A 126 -2.17 14.41 -14.44
N ASP A 127 -2.44 15.26 -13.45
CA ASP A 127 -1.53 16.27 -12.96
C ASP A 127 -1.70 16.46 -11.44
N LEU A 128 -0.61 16.86 -10.79
CA LEU A 128 -0.57 17.21 -9.36
C LEU A 128 0.66 18.10 -9.13
N SER A 129 0.45 19.28 -8.59
CA SER A 129 1.51 20.19 -8.18
C SER A 129 1.47 20.42 -6.67
N VAL A 130 2.64 20.54 -6.07
CA VAL A 130 2.80 20.91 -4.66
C VAL A 130 3.54 22.24 -4.55
N GLU A 131 3.18 23.00 -3.53
CA GLU A 131 3.89 24.21 -3.12
C GLU A 131 4.74 23.89 -1.90
N LEU A 132 5.98 24.38 -1.88
CA LEU A 132 6.85 24.20 -0.72
C LEU A 132 6.48 25.24 0.35
N PRO A 133 6.25 24.86 1.61
CA PRO A 133 5.98 25.84 2.67
C PRO A 133 7.16 26.81 2.85
N VAL A 134 6.85 28.01 3.39
CA VAL A 134 7.81 29.09 3.70
C VAL A 134 8.44 28.88 5.08
#